data_AF-A0A3B9ZSZ0-F1
#
_entry.id   AF-A0A3B9ZSZ0-F1
#
_cell.length_a   1.000
_cell.length_b   1.000
_cell.length_c   1.000
_cell.angle_alpha   90.00
_cell.angle_beta   90.00
_cell.angle_gamma   90.00
#
_symmetry.space_group_name_H-M   'P 1'
#
loop_
_entity.id
_entity.type
_entity.pdbx_description
1 polymer ?
#
loop_
_entity_poly.entity_id
_entity_poly.type
_entity_poly.pdbx_seq_one_letter_code
_entity_poly.pdbx_strand_id
1 'polypeptide(L)'
;MYSSRPGLIIGFHGCDESVVHDVVHRKIDLKESQNNYDWLGHGVYFWENSPDRAFEFATFLKNNPSKAINPIKNPAVVGAVIDLGLCFDLMDYGMLQLLKLGYESFKLILEKTGRRLPENKTVGNSEDLLLRDLDCAVFETIHQIRKDDSEPLYDSIRGVFWEG
;
A
#
# COMPACT_ATOMS: atom_id res chain seq x y z
N MET A 1 -8.21 -20.91 -3.84
CA MET A 1 -7.19 -21.73 -4.53
C MET A 1 -6.17 -20.86 -5.28
N TYR A 2 -6.58 -19.76 -5.96
CA TYR A 2 -5.66 -18.90 -6.73
C TYR A 2 -5.09 -17.68 -5.98
N SER A 3 -5.45 -17.48 -4.71
CA SER A 3 -4.97 -16.38 -3.86
C SER A 3 -3.56 -16.61 -3.30
N SER A 4 -3.06 -17.85 -3.32
CA SER A 4 -1.66 -18.18 -3.07
C SER A 4 -1.04 -18.60 -4.40
N ARG A 5 -0.24 -17.73 -5.01
CA ARG A 5 0.42 -18.04 -6.29
C ARG A 5 1.83 -18.57 -6.03
N PRO A 6 2.23 -19.69 -6.64
CA PRO A 6 3.62 -20.13 -6.55
C PRO A 6 4.53 -19.15 -7.31
N GLY A 7 5.62 -18.74 -6.67
CA GLY A 7 6.65 -17.92 -7.30
C GLY A 7 7.09 -16.75 -6.43
N LEU A 8 8.28 -16.24 -6.73
CA LEU A 8 8.81 -15.03 -6.12
C LEU A 8 8.72 -13.90 -7.15
N ILE A 9 8.34 -12.70 -6.69
CA ILE A 9 8.40 -11.49 -7.51
C ILE A 9 9.58 -10.62 -7.09
N ILE A 10 9.94 -9.67 -7.95
CA ILE A 10 10.94 -8.65 -7.63
C ILE A 10 10.21 -7.32 -7.41
N GLY A 11 10.33 -6.80 -6.20
CA GLY A 11 9.78 -5.51 -5.80
C GLY A 11 10.87 -4.47 -5.54
N PHE A 12 10.56 -3.21 -5.79
CA PHE A 12 11.48 -2.09 -5.59
C PHE A 12 10.84 -1.03 -4.70
N HIS A 13 11.52 -0.66 -3.61
CA HIS A 13 11.07 0.36 -2.67
C HIS A 13 11.97 1.60 -2.77
N GLY A 14 11.37 2.74 -3.13
CA GLY A 14 12.06 4.03 -3.22
C GLY A 14 12.18 4.69 -1.85
N CYS A 15 13.40 4.99 -1.42
CA CYS A 15 13.68 5.57 -0.10
C CYS A 15 14.95 6.43 -0.12
N ASP A 16 15.41 6.86 1.06
CA ASP A 16 16.70 7.54 1.19
C ASP A 16 17.86 6.53 1.16
N GLU A 17 19.00 6.92 0.60
CA GLU A 17 20.23 6.12 0.53
C GLU A 17 20.65 5.55 1.89
N SER A 18 20.46 6.31 2.97
CA SER A 18 20.75 5.81 4.33
C SER A 18 19.88 4.61 4.73
N VAL A 19 18.62 4.58 4.30
CA VAL A 19 17.71 3.45 4.54
C VAL A 19 18.17 2.24 3.73
N VAL A 20 18.54 2.42 2.46
CA VAL A 20 19.09 1.32 1.65
C VAL A 20 20.32 0.73 2.33
N HIS A 21 21.26 1.58 2.75
CA HIS A 21 22.47 1.14 3.43
C HIS A 21 22.14 0.31 4.68
N ASP A 22 21.27 0.80 5.55
CA ASP A 22 20.99 0.13 6.83
C ASP A 22 20.17 -1.15 6.67
N VAL A 23 19.25 -1.22 5.69
CA VAL A 23 18.49 -2.43 5.37
C VAL A 23 19.41 -3.52 4.78
N VAL A 24 20.25 -3.17 3.79
CA VAL A 24 21.15 -4.14 3.15
C VAL A 24 22.19 -4.71 4.12
N HIS A 25 22.64 -3.90 5.08
CA HIS A 25 23.55 -4.32 6.15
C HIS A 25 22.83 -4.93 7.37
N ARG A 26 21.52 -5.19 7.28
CA ARG A 26 20.70 -5.83 8.33
C ARG A 26 20.74 -5.09 9.68
N LYS A 27 20.83 -3.77 9.65
CA LYS A 27 20.77 -2.94 10.86
C LYS A 27 19.33 -2.60 11.24
N ILE A 28 18.47 -2.46 10.25
CA ILE A 28 17.05 -2.16 10.39
C ILE A 28 16.24 -2.96 9.38
N ASP A 29 14.96 -3.18 9.69
CA ASP A 29 13.97 -3.61 8.70
C ASP A 29 13.28 -2.39 8.06
N LEU A 30 12.63 -2.61 6.92
CA LEU A 30 11.76 -1.58 6.33
C LEU A 30 10.58 -1.31 7.26
N LYS A 31 10.30 -0.02 7.49
CA LYS A 31 9.20 0.39 8.35
C LYS A 31 7.88 0.39 7.58
N GLU A 32 6.89 -0.28 8.13
CA GLU A 32 5.52 -0.23 7.64
C GLU A 32 4.92 1.18 7.75
N SER A 33 4.20 1.57 6.70
CA SER A 33 3.33 2.74 6.73
C SER A 33 2.03 2.40 7.43
N GLN A 34 1.56 3.32 8.26
CA GLN A 34 0.30 3.23 9.01
C GLN A 34 -0.51 4.53 8.88
N ASN A 35 -0.45 5.18 7.72
CA ASN A 35 -1.23 6.39 7.50
C ASN A 35 -2.66 6.02 7.13
N ASN A 36 -3.62 6.80 7.61
CA ASN A 36 -5.03 6.61 7.28
C ASN A 36 -5.39 6.82 5.80
N TYR A 37 -4.43 7.26 4.98
CA TYR A 37 -4.59 7.58 3.55
C TYR A 37 -3.73 6.71 2.64
N ASP A 38 -3.12 5.65 3.19
CA ASP A 38 -2.31 4.72 2.43
C ASP A 38 -3.17 3.99 1.39
N TRP A 39 -2.67 3.86 0.15
CA TRP A 39 -3.50 3.46 -0.99
C TRP A 39 -4.12 2.08 -0.85
N LEU A 40 -3.32 1.08 -0.48
CA LEU A 40 -3.73 -0.32 -0.37
C LEU A 40 -3.74 -0.77 1.10
N GLY A 41 -4.05 0.15 2.02
CA GLY A 41 -3.99 -0.11 3.47
C GLY A 41 -2.58 -0.04 4.04
N HIS A 42 -2.41 -0.44 5.29
CA HIS A 42 -1.12 -0.33 5.98
C HIS A 42 -0.10 -1.38 5.48
N GLY A 43 1.17 -1.00 5.41
CA GLY A 43 2.24 -1.93 5.03
C GLY A 43 3.48 -1.29 4.41
N VAL A 44 4.35 -2.14 3.83
CA VAL A 44 5.54 -1.72 3.08
C VAL A 44 5.25 -1.79 1.58
N TYR A 45 5.46 -0.68 0.88
CA TYR A 45 5.07 -0.52 -0.51
C TYR A 45 6.21 -0.79 -1.48
N PHE A 46 5.93 -1.56 -2.53
CA PHE A 46 6.89 -1.89 -3.59
C PHE A 46 6.30 -1.68 -4.98
N TRP A 47 7.13 -1.19 -5.89
CA TRP A 47 6.89 -1.25 -7.32
C TRP A 47 7.35 -2.61 -7.84
N GLU A 48 6.42 -3.40 -8.37
CA GLU A 48 6.76 -4.68 -8.98
C GLU A 48 7.47 -4.47 -10.32
N ASN A 49 8.65 -5.09 -10.50
CA ASN A 49 9.43 -5.07 -11.74
C ASN A 49 9.75 -3.67 -12.30
N SER A 50 9.75 -2.62 -11.45
CA SER A 50 9.98 -1.24 -11.90
C SER A 50 10.88 -0.45 -10.93
N PRO A 51 12.22 -0.65 -11.01
CA PRO A 51 13.16 0.14 -10.21
C PRO A 51 13.11 1.63 -10.58
N ASP A 52 12.84 1.95 -11.85
CA ASP A 52 12.79 3.33 -12.34
C ASP A 52 11.63 4.10 -11.71
N ARG A 53 10.43 3.50 -11.60
CA ARG A 53 9.30 4.15 -10.90
C ARG A 53 9.56 4.31 -9.41
N ALA A 54 10.19 3.33 -8.76
CA ALA A 54 10.59 3.46 -7.37
C ALA A 54 11.56 4.64 -7.16
N PHE A 55 12.54 4.78 -8.06
CA PHE A 55 13.50 5.88 -8.01
C PHE A 55 12.86 7.24 -8.32
N GLU A 56 11.96 7.29 -9.30
CA GLU A 56 11.21 8.48 -9.64
C GLU A 56 10.35 8.95 -8.47
N PHE A 57 9.65 8.03 -7.79
CA PHE A 57 8.88 8.34 -6.58
C PHE A 57 9.76 8.90 -5.45
N ALA A 58 10.92 8.27 -5.18
CA ALA A 58 11.87 8.79 -4.19
C ALA A 58 12.40 10.20 -4.55
N THR A 59 12.65 10.44 -5.84
CA THR A 59 13.06 11.76 -6.36
C THR A 59 11.95 12.79 -6.22
N PHE A 60 10.71 12.40 -6.51
CA PHE A 60 9.53 13.24 -6.32
C PHE A 60 9.41 13.67 -4.85
N LEU A 61 9.55 12.74 -3.89
CA LEU A 61 9.47 13.04 -2.45
C LEU A 61 10.61 13.93 -1.98
N LYS A 62 11.83 13.78 -2.51
CA LYS A 62 12.94 14.72 -2.26
C LYS A 62 12.55 16.14 -2.67
N ASN A 63 11.97 16.29 -3.86
CA ASN A 63 11.58 17.59 -4.41
C ASN A 63 10.35 18.19 -3.69
N ASN A 64 9.60 17.36 -2.95
CA ASN A 64 8.39 17.74 -2.22
C ASN A 64 8.46 17.29 -0.76
N PRO A 65 9.38 17.83 0.05
CA PRO A 65 9.68 17.31 1.38
C PRO A 65 8.49 17.37 2.35
N SER A 66 7.52 18.26 2.12
CA SER A 66 6.27 18.33 2.89
C SER A 66 5.33 17.13 2.66
N LYS A 67 5.57 16.33 1.62
CA LYS A 67 4.78 15.13 1.29
C LYS A 67 5.35 13.85 1.91
N ALA A 68 6.46 13.93 2.63
CA ALA A 68 7.08 12.79 3.31
C ALA A 68 7.18 13.06 4.81
N ILE A 69 6.86 12.06 5.64
CA ILE A 69 7.08 12.13 7.09
C ILE A 69 8.58 12.31 7.40
N ASN A 70 9.42 11.59 6.65
CA ASN A 70 10.87 11.71 6.69
C ASN A 70 11.36 12.17 5.32
N PRO A 71 11.77 13.44 5.17
CA PRO A 71 12.25 13.95 3.90
C PRO A 71 13.46 13.17 3.36
N ILE A 72 13.38 12.76 2.10
CA ILE A 72 14.47 12.09 1.38
C ILE A 72 15.53 13.13 0.99
N LYS A 73 16.80 12.86 1.31
CA LYS A 73 17.95 13.70 0.94
C LYS A 73 18.61 13.17 -0.34
N ASN A 74 18.90 11.86 -0.35
CA ASN A 74 19.54 11.15 -1.45
C ASN A 74 18.60 10.03 -1.92
N PRO A 75 17.85 10.22 -3.02
CA PRO A 75 16.94 9.22 -3.56
C PRO A 75 17.72 7.96 -3.91
N ALA A 76 17.22 6.82 -3.45
CA ALA A 76 17.78 5.51 -3.71
C ALA A 76 16.66 4.47 -3.76
N VAL A 77 16.99 3.26 -4.20
CA VAL A 77 16.05 2.14 -4.31
C VAL A 77 16.64 0.91 -3.65
N VAL A 78 15.85 0.23 -2.83
CA VAL A 78 16.14 -1.12 -2.36
C VAL A 78 15.28 -2.12 -3.14
N GLY A 79 15.94 -3.14 -3.69
CA GLY A 79 15.27 -4.28 -4.34
C GLY A 79 15.02 -5.41 -3.35
N ALA A 80 13.89 -6.09 -3.47
CA ALA A 80 13.50 -7.23 -2.67
C ALA A 80 12.99 -8.38 -3.54
N VAL A 81 13.32 -9.60 -3.15
CA VAL A 81 12.67 -10.82 -3.66
C VAL A 81 11.54 -11.14 -2.70
N ILE A 82 10.30 -11.15 -3.18
CA ILE A 82 9.10 -11.17 -2.35
C ILE A 82 8.28 -12.42 -2.67
N ASP A 83 7.93 -13.19 -1.64
CA ASP A 83 6.81 -14.12 -1.67
C ASP A 83 5.55 -13.36 -1.26
N LEU A 84 4.52 -13.39 -2.11
CA LEU A 84 3.27 -12.66 -1.87
C LEU A 84 2.35 -13.37 -0.87
N GLY A 85 2.59 -14.65 -0.56
CA GLY A 85 1.75 -15.42 0.37
C GLY A 85 0.27 -15.45 -0.05
N LEU A 86 -0.63 -15.28 0.93
CA LEU A 86 -2.05 -15.05 0.71
C LEU A 86 -2.27 -13.61 0.21
N CYS A 87 -2.35 -13.44 -1.10
CA CYS A 87 -2.42 -12.14 -1.75
C CYS A 87 -3.87 -11.72 -2.05
N PHE A 88 -4.22 -10.50 -1.69
CA PHE A 88 -5.38 -9.78 -2.22
C PHE A 88 -5.01 -9.17 -3.58
N ASP A 89 -5.11 -9.97 -4.64
CA ASP A 89 -4.77 -9.52 -6.00
C ASP A 89 -5.96 -8.82 -6.68
N LEU A 90 -5.88 -7.51 -6.89
CA LEU A 90 -6.94 -6.71 -7.52
C LEU A 90 -7.13 -7.00 -9.02
N MET A 91 -6.28 -7.82 -9.64
CA MET A 91 -6.53 -8.35 -10.98
C MET A 91 -7.47 -9.56 -10.96
N ASP A 92 -7.74 -10.14 -9.79
CA ASP A 92 -8.67 -11.24 -9.62
C ASP A 92 -10.10 -10.73 -9.44
N TYR A 93 -11.03 -11.25 -10.24
CA TYR A 93 -12.44 -10.86 -10.19
C TYR A 93 -13.08 -11.14 -8.81
N GLY A 94 -12.72 -12.25 -8.17
CA GLY A 94 -13.22 -12.61 -6.85
C GLY A 94 -12.76 -11.62 -5.78
N MET A 95 -11.48 -11.22 -5.82
CA MET A 95 -10.94 -10.18 -4.93
C MET A 95 -11.62 -8.83 -5.14
N LEU A 96 -11.95 -8.46 -6.39
CA LEU A 96 -12.73 -7.25 -6.67
C LEU A 96 -14.15 -7.31 -6.07
N GLN A 97 -14.81 -8.48 -6.10
CA GLN A 97 -16.10 -8.63 -5.42
C GLN A 97 -15.96 -8.53 -3.90
N LEU A 98 -14.89 -9.08 -3.33
CA LEU A 98 -14.60 -9.01 -1.89
C LEU A 98 -14.32 -7.56 -1.46
N LEU A 99 -13.60 -6.79 -2.28
CA LEU A 99 -13.35 -5.36 -2.06
C LEU A 99 -14.67 -4.58 -2.00
N LYS A 100 -15.58 -4.85 -2.95
CA LYS A 100 -16.92 -4.26 -2.95
C LYS A 100 -17.71 -4.59 -1.68
N LEU A 101 -17.67 -5.85 -1.24
CA LEU A 101 -18.33 -6.26 0.01
C LEU A 101 -17.71 -5.57 1.23
N GLY A 102 -16.37 -5.45 1.27
CA GLY A 102 -15.66 -4.72 2.32
C GLY A 102 -16.11 -3.25 2.40
N TYR A 103 -16.26 -2.60 1.26
CA TYR A 103 -16.78 -1.23 1.18
C TYR A 103 -18.22 -1.12 1.70
N GLU A 104 -19.13 -2.00 1.29
CA GLU A 104 -20.52 -1.97 1.77
C GLU A 104 -20.62 -2.24 3.28
N SER A 105 -19.81 -3.18 3.80
CA SER A 105 -19.71 -3.42 5.24
C SER A 105 -19.18 -2.19 6.00
N PHE A 106 -18.12 -1.55 5.50
CA PHE A 106 -17.58 -0.33 6.09
C PHE A 106 -18.61 0.79 6.13
N LYS A 107 -19.31 1.01 5.02
CA LYS A 107 -20.38 2.01 4.90
C LYS A 107 -21.49 1.76 5.93
N LEU A 108 -21.96 0.52 6.05
CA LEU A 108 -22.99 0.15 7.02
C LEU A 108 -22.55 0.38 8.47
N ILE A 109 -21.28 0.11 8.80
CA ILE A 109 -20.71 0.37 10.14
C ILE A 109 -20.74 1.87 10.43
N LEU A 110 -20.36 2.72 9.47
CA LEU A 110 -20.39 4.17 9.65
C LEU A 110 -21.81 4.72 9.80
N GLU A 111 -22.75 4.25 8.99
CA GLU A 111 -24.17 4.62 9.10
C GLU A 111 -24.73 4.29 10.48
N LYS A 112 -24.45 3.09 11.00
CA LYS A 112 -24.89 2.65 12.34
C LYS A 112 -24.23 3.44 13.48
N THR A 113 -23.01 3.92 13.29
CA THR A 113 -22.27 4.69 14.29
C THR A 113 -22.43 6.20 14.15
N GLY A 114 -23.26 6.66 13.20
CA GLY A 114 -23.49 8.08 12.93
C GLY A 114 -22.25 8.82 12.40
N ARG A 115 -21.29 8.09 11.83
CA ARG A 115 -20.06 8.64 11.25
C ARG A 115 -20.22 8.87 9.75
N ARG A 116 -19.48 9.83 9.20
CA ARG A 116 -19.47 10.11 7.76
C ARG A 116 -18.45 9.22 7.06
N LEU A 117 -18.77 8.82 5.84
CA LEU A 117 -17.84 8.14 4.94
C LEU A 117 -16.65 9.07 4.64
N PRO A 118 -15.39 8.60 4.80
CA PRO A 118 -14.24 9.35 4.33
C PRO A 118 -14.25 9.46 2.80
N GLU A 119 -13.53 10.46 2.29
CA GLU A 119 -13.42 10.73 0.86
C GLU A 119 -11.93 10.76 0.47
N ASN A 120 -11.61 10.24 -0.71
CA ASN A 120 -10.29 10.39 -1.29
C ASN A 120 -10.09 11.83 -1.76
N LYS A 121 -8.95 12.45 -1.42
CA LYS A 121 -8.69 13.87 -1.68
C LYS A 121 -7.46 14.03 -2.56
N THR A 122 -7.51 14.94 -3.52
CA THR A 122 -6.34 15.34 -4.30
C THR A 122 -5.39 16.21 -3.47
N VAL A 123 -4.09 16.03 -3.65
CA VAL A 123 -3.06 16.87 -3.00
C VAL A 123 -2.34 17.73 -4.03
N GLY A 124 -2.77 18.98 -4.13
CA GLY A 124 -2.25 19.94 -5.11
C GLY A 124 -2.84 19.71 -6.51
N ASN A 125 -2.06 19.99 -7.55
CA ASN A 125 -2.51 19.90 -8.95
C ASN A 125 -2.17 18.55 -9.62
N SER A 126 -1.79 17.54 -8.84
CA SER A 126 -1.39 16.22 -9.34
C SER A 126 -2.53 15.23 -9.12
N GLU A 127 -2.95 14.54 -10.18
CA GLU A 127 -3.97 13.48 -10.13
C GLU A 127 -3.43 12.20 -9.49
N ASP A 128 -2.10 12.02 -9.52
CA ASP A 128 -1.35 10.89 -8.96
C ASP A 128 -1.39 10.85 -7.42
N LEU A 129 -1.31 12.02 -6.79
CA LEU A 129 -1.16 12.12 -5.33
C LEU A 129 -2.50 12.33 -4.66
N LEU A 130 -3.23 11.23 -4.51
CA LEU A 130 -4.45 11.16 -3.72
C LEU A 130 -4.14 10.77 -2.27
N LEU A 131 -4.70 11.49 -1.30
CA LEU A 131 -4.92 10.98 0.05
C LEU A 131 -6.11 10.03 -0.03
N ARG A 132 -5.85 8.73 0.10
CA ARG A 132 -6.84 7.69 -0.14
C ARG A 132 -7.50 7.22 1.14
N ASP A 133 -8.07 8.17 1.90
CA ASP A 133 -8.70 7.93 3.19
C ASP A 133 -9.80 6.84 3.11
N LEU A 134 -10.56 6.82 2.00
CA LEU A 134 -11.60 5.81 1.79
C LEU A 134 -10.98 4.46 1.44
N ASP A 135 -10.05 4.42 0.49
CA ASP A 135 -9.47 3.15 0.03
C ASP A 135 -8.74 2.43 1.18
N CYS A 136 -7.93 3.18 1.95
CA CYS A 136 -7.25 2.67 3.14
C CYS A 136 -8.24 2.06 4.14
N ALA A 137 -9.29 2.81 4.47
CA ALA A 137 -10.27 2.35 5.46
C ALA A 137 -11.04 1.10 5.01
N VAL A 138 -11.27 0.93 3.71
CA VAL A 138 -11.89 -0.29 3.17
C VAL A 138 -10.98 -1.50 3.35
N PHE A 139 -9.69 -1.41 3.01
CA PHE A 139 -8.74 -2.51 3.21
C PHE A 139 -8.58 -2.86 4.68
N GLU A 140 -8.43 -1.87 5.56
CA GLU A 140 -8.33 -2.10 7.01
C GLU A 140 -9.63 -2.71 7.57
N THR A 141 -10.80 -2.37 7.04
CA THR A 141 -12.07 -3.01 7.41
C THR A 141 -12.09 -4.49 7.00
N ILE A 142 -11.62 -4.82 5.80
CA ILE A 142 -11.53 -6.22 5.35
C ILE A 142 -10.60 -7.02 6.27
N HIS A 143 -9.44 -6.47 6.61
CA HIS A 143 -8.52 -7.10 7.57
C HIS A 143 -9.16 -7.28 8.94
N GLN A 144 -9.88 -6.28 9.43
CA GLN A 144 -10.57 -6.37 10.72
C GLN A 144 -11.66 -7.44 10.72
N ILE A 145 -12.48 -7.54 9.68
CA ILE A 145 -13.50 -8.59 9.55
C ILE A 145 -12.86 -9.98 9.61
N ARG A 146 -11.79 -10.21 8.84
CA ARG A 146 -11.07 -11.50 8.85
C ARG A 146 -10.50 -11.83 10.21
N LYS A 147 -9.93 -10.83 10.90
CA LYS A 147 -9.43 -10.98 12.27
C LYS A 147 -10.54 -11.39 13.24
N ASP A 148 -11.70 -10.76 13.15
CA ASP A 148 -12.86 -11.06 14.00
C ASP A 148 -13.42 -12.46 13.72
N ASP A 149 -13.41 -12.89 12.46
CA ASP A 149 -13.85 -14.22 12.01
C ASP A 149 -12.75 -15.31 12.18
N SER A 150 -11.60 -14.96 12.74
CA SER A 150 -10.44 -15.86 12.89
C SER A 150 -9.94 -16.47 11.57
N GLU A 151 -10.09 -15.73 10.47
CA GLU A 151 -9.54 -16.09 9.17
C GLU A 151 -8.09 -15.58 9.01
N PRO A 152 -7.24 -16.25 8.20
CA PRO A 152 -5.89 -15.77 7.92
C PRO A 152 -5.91 -14.36 7.30
N LEU A 153 -5.08 -13.44 7.78
CA LEU A 153 -4.92 -12.12 7.16
C LEU A 153 -4.24 -12.25 5.79
N TYR A 154 -4.45 -11.26 4.92
CA TYR A 154 -3.70 -11.20 3.68
C TYR A 154 -2.26 -10.79 3.97
N ASP A 155 -1.30 -11.50 3.38
CA ASP A 155 0.13 -11.21 3.51
C ASP A 155 0.54 -10.05 2.59
N SER A 156 -0.21 -9.83 1.51
CA SER A 156 0.05 -8.78 0.54
C SER A 156 -1.24 -8.33 -0.17
N ILE A 157 -1.22 -7.10 -0.67
CA ILE A 157 -2.24 -6.56 -1.56
C ILE A 157 -1.53 -6.12 -2.83
N ARG A 158 -2.02 -6.60 -3.98
CA ARG A 158 -1.43 -6.31 -5.29
C ARG A 158 -2.43 -5.55 -6.13
N GLY A 159 -2.06 -4.33 -6.50
CA GLY A 159 -2.88 -3.46 -7.34
C GLY A 159 -2.19 -3.13 -8.66
N VAL A 160 -2.98 -2.92 -9.71
CA VAL A 160 -2.50 -2.20 -10.88
C VAL A 160 -2.44 -0.74 -10.52
N PHE A 161 -1.28 -0.14 -10.70
CA PHE A 161 -1.13 1.30 -10.60
C PHE A 161 -1.44 1.94 -11.95
N TRP A 162 -2.46 2.79 -11.94
CA TRP A 162 -2.87 3.56 -13.09
C TRP A 162 -2.29 4.97 -12.95
N GLU A 163 -0.99 5.11 -13.12
CA GLU A 163 -0.36 6.43 -13.32
C GLU A 163 0.46 6.40 -14.61
N GLY A 164 0.15 7.38 -15.47
CA GLY A 164 0.55 7.48 -16.88
C GLY A 164 -0.53 8.19 -17.70
#